data_AF-A0A1L3MQ96-F1
#
_entry.id   AF-A0A1L3MQ96-F1
#
_cell.length_a   1.000
_cell.length_b   1.000
_cell.length_c   1.000
_cell.angle_alpha   90.00
_cell.angle_beta   90.00
_cell.angle_gamma   90.00
#
_symmetry.space_group_name_H-M   'P 1'
#
loop_
_entity.id
_entity.type
_entity.pdbx_description
1 polymer ?
#
loop_
_entity_poly.entity_id
_entity_poly.type
_entity_poly.pdbx_seq_one_letter_code
_entity_poly.pdbx_strand_id
1 'polypeptide(L)' 'MEEIFIDKMIKKSFLQYGRDLVETPLTKEEYTALRQRVINDRTEQTEWYEVVEDVVYSYVTNQE' A
#
# COMPACT_ATOMS: atom_id res chain seq x y z
N MET A 1 8.25 -4.01 -13.38
CA MET A 1 8.04 -2.55 -13.57
C MET A 1 6.88 -2.08 -12.71
N GLU A 2 5.74 -2.78 -12.74
CA GLU A 2 4.57 -2.50 -11.90
C GLU A 2 4.86 -2.52 -10.38
N GLU A 3 5.62 -3.49 -9.88
CA GLU A 3 5.92 -3.56 -8.43
C GLU A 3 6.63 -2.31 -7.88
N ILE A 4 7.56 -1.73 -8.65
CA ILE A 4 8.24 -0.49 -8.27
C ILE A 4 7.25 0.68 -8.21
N PHE A 5 6.23 0.68 -9.07
CA PHE A 5 5.17 1.69 -9.02
C PHE A 5 4.23 1.49 -7.84
N ILE A 6 3.83 0.24 -7.56
CA ILE A 6 3.03 -0.10 -6.37
C ILE A 6 3.76 0.35 -5.10
N ASP A 7 5.06 0.10 -4.99
CA ASP A 7 5.85 0.55 -3.85
C ASP A 7 5.84 2.07 -3.67
N LYS A 8 5.96 2.81 -4.77
CA LYS A 8 5.89 4.28 -4.74
C LYS A 8 4.50 4.76 -4.31
N MET A 9 3.43 4.10 -4.76
CA MET A 9 2.06 4.44 -4.37
C MET A 9 1.81 4.14 -2.89
N ILE A 10 2.24 2.98 -2.40
CA ILE A 10 2.13 2.62 -0.97
C ILE A 10 2.83 3.68 -0.10
N LYS A 11 4.08 4.04 -0.43
CA LYS A 11 4.82 5.10 0.29
C LYS A 11 4.07 6.43 0.31
N LYS A 12 3.52 6.84 -0.84
CA LYS A 12 2.75 8.08 -0.95
C LYS A 12 1.44 8.04 -0.17
N SER A 13 0.74 6.91 -0.15
CA SER A 13 -0.50 6.75 0.61
C SER A 13 -0.22 6.83 2.12
N PHE A 14 0.81 6.16 2.64
CA PHE A 14 1.22 6.30 4.05
C PHE A 14 1.54 7.76 4.43
N LEU A 15 2.20 8.50 3.56
CA LEU A 15 2.48 9.93 3.77
C LEU A 15 1.20 10.76 3.89
N GLN A 16 0.11 10.42 3.20
CA GLN A 16 -1.18 11.10 3.33
C GLN A 16 -1.80 10.91 4.72
N TYR A 17 -1.53 9.77 5.36
CA TYR A 17 -1.90 9.50 6.76
C TYR A 17 -0.90 10.06 7.79
N GLY A 18 0.07 10.86 7.35
CA GLY A 18 1.09 11.45 8.23
C GLY A 18 2.16 10.46 8.69
N ARG A 19 2.26 9.28 8.08
CA ARG A 19 3.30 8.30 8.38
C ARG A 19 4.40 8.31 7.32
N ASP A 20 5.58 8.79 7.69
CA ASP A 20 6.75 8.70 6.82
C ASP A 20 7.45 7.34 6.99
N LEU A 21 7.46 6.54 5.91
CA LEU A 21 8.13 5.24 5.89
C LEU A 21 9.67 5.33 5.80
N VAL A 22 10.24 6.53 5.63
CA VAL A 22 11.69 6.76 5.78
C VAL A 22 12.04 6.84 7.26
N GLU A 23 11.24 7.55 8.05
CA GLU A 23 11.45 7.71 9.49
C GLU A 23 10.99 6.47 10.28
N THR A 24 9.84 5.91 9.89
CA THR A 24 9.24 4.73 10.51
C THR A 24 8.98 3.65 9.47
N PRO A 25 10.04 2.93 9.02
CA PRO A 25 9.92 1.94 7.97
C PRO A 25 9.04 0.76 8.39
N LEU A 26 8.32 0.22 7.39
CA LEU A 26 7.74 -1.11 7.49
C LEU A 26 8.83 -2.17 7.47
N THR A 27 8.57 -3.30 8.14
CA THR A 27 9.33 -4.52 7.93
C THR A 27 9.18 -5.00 6.49
N LYS A 28 10.11 -5.86 6.05
CA LYS A 28 10.07 -6.43 4.69
C LYS A 28 8.81 -7.29 4.51
N GLU A 29 8.41 -8.00 5.55
CA GLU A 29 7.24 -8.87 5.59
C GLU A 29 5.95 -8.06 5.43
N GLU A 30 5.79 -6.97 6.18
CA GLU A 30 4.64 -6.06 6.04
C GLU A 30 4.57 -5.45 4.65
N TYR A 31 5.71 -4.99 4.12
CA TYR A 31 5.76 -4.39 2.79
C TYR A 31 5.35 -5.41 1.72
N THR A 32 5.82 -6.64 1.84
CA THR A 32 5.49 -7.73 0.92
C THR A 32 4.02 -8.10 1.02
N ALA A 33 3.46 -8.16 2.23
CA ALA A 33 2.05 -8.44 2.46
C ALA A 33 1.14 -7.38 1.84
N LEU A 34 1.43 -6.09 2.05
CA LEU A 34 0.68 -4.99 1.44
C LEU A 34 0.74 -5.04 -0.09
N ARG A 35 1.94 -5.26 -0.66
CA ARG A 35 2.08 -5.40 -2.11
C ARG A 35 1.24 -6.56 -2.65
N GLN A 36 1.30 -7.71 -1.99
CA GLN A 36 0.55 -8.88 -2.43
C GLN A 36 -0.96 -8.65 -2.35
N ARG A 37 -1.43 -7.97 -1.29
CA ARG A 37 -2.84 -7.61 -1.13
C ARG A 37 -3.30 -6.66 -2.24
N VAL A 38 -2.52 -5.63 -2.56
CA VAL A 38 -2.82 -4.73 -3.70
C VAL A 38 -2.90 -5.49 -5.03
N ILE A 39 -1.99 -6.44 -5.26
CA ILE A 39 -2.00 -7.26 -6.50
C ILE A 39 -3.22 -8.17 -6.54
N ASN A 40 -3.59 -8.78 -5.41
CA ASN A 40 -4.73 -9.69 -5.33
C ASN A 40 -6.08 -8.98 -5.46
N ASP A 41 -6.19 -7.76 -4.92
CA ASP A 41 -7.42 -6.97 -4.92
C ASP A 41 -7.58 -6.18 -6.24
N ARG A 42 -6.53 -6.11 -7.07
CA ARG A 42 -6.58 -5.50 -8.41
C ARG A 42 -7.42 -6.35 -9.35
N THR A 43 -8.42 -5.74 -9.97
CA THR A 43 -9.19 -6.33 -11.09
C THR A 43 -9.10 -5.43 -12.31
N GLU A 44 -9.55 -5.84 -13.49
CA GLU A 44 -9.55 -4.95 -14.67
C GLU A 44 -10.43 -3.69 -14.51
N GLN A 45 -11.33 -3.66 -13.51
CA GLN A 45 -12.30 -2.58 -13.31
C GLN A 45 -11.85 -1.55 -12.27
N THR A 46 -10.82 -1.83 -11.47
CA THR A 46 -10.35 -0.89 -10.44
C THR A 46 -9.31 0.08 -10.99
N GLU A 47 -8.86 1.05 -10.21
CA GLU A 47 -7.63 1.79 -10.48
C GLU A 47 -6.56 1.43 -9.45
N TRP A 48 -5.28 1.44 -9.87
CA TRP A 48 -4.18 1.09 -8.95
C TRP A 48 -4.13 1.97 -7.72
N TYR A 49 -4.43 3.26 -7.89
CA TYR A 49 -4.43 4.22 -6.78
C TYR A 49 -5.53 3.91 -5.76
N GLU A 50 -6.73 3.57 -6.21
CA GLU A 50 -7.86 3.24 -5.32
C GLU A 50 -7.56 2.00 -4.49
N VAL A 51 -7.08 0.92 -5.13
CA VAL A 51 -6.73 -0.32 -4.43
C VAL A 51 -5.61 -0.09 -3.41
N VAL A 52 -4.62 0.73 -3.74
CA VAL A 52 -3.53 1.06 -2.79
C VAL A 52 -4.07 1.84 -1.59
N GLU A 53 -4.93 2.84 -1.82
CA GLU A 53 -5.52 3.62 -0.73
C GLU A 53 -6.36 2.74 0.21
N ASP A 54 -7.19 1.85 -0.33
CA ASP A 54 -8.03 0.94 0.47
C ASP A 54 -7.18 -0.01 1.33
N VAL A 55 -6.12 -0.57 0.75
CA VAL A 55 -5.20 -1.49 1.45
C VAL A 55 -4.42 -0.76 2.55
N VAL A 56 -3.89 0.43 2.25
CA VAL A 56 -3.13 1.22 3.24
C VAL A 56 -4.05 1.75 4.34
N TYR A 57 -5.25 2.22 4.00
CA TYR A 57 -6.26 2.63 4.97
C TYR A 57 -6.59 1.49 5.95
N SER A 58 -6.86 0.30 5.41
CA SER A 58 -7.16 -0.89 6.22
C SER A 58 -6.03 -1.22 7.18
N TYR A 59 -4.77 -1.18 6.70
CA TYR A 59 -3.60 -1.41 7.53
C TYR A 59 -3.44 -0.34 8.63
N VAL A 60 -3.59 0.95 8.30
CA VAL A 60 -3.43 2.04 9.27
C VAL A 60 -4.53 2.01 10.34
N THR A 61 -5.73 1.59 9.97
CA THR A 61 -6.90 1.56 10.88
C THR A 61 -7.07 0.23 11.62
N ASN A 62 -6.21 -0.76 11.40
CA ASN A 62 -6.34 -2.14 11.89
C ASN A 62 -7.71 -2.76 11.57
N GLN A 63 -8.25 -2.45 10.40
CA GLN A 63 -9.46 -3.08 9.87
C GLN A 63 -9.02 -4.25 8.97
N GLU A 64 -8.78 -5.40 9.60
CA GLU A 64 -8.62 -6.70 8.93
C GLU A 64 -9.87 -7.55 9.07
#